data_AF-A0A7V8W4I5-F1
#
_entry.id   AF-A0A7V8W4I5-F1
#
_cell.length_a   1.000
_cell.length_b   1.000
_cell.length_c   1.000
_cell.angle_alpha   90.00
_cell.angle_beta   90.00
_cell.angle_gamma   90.00
#
_symmetry.space_group_name_H-M   'P 1'
#
loop_
_entity.id
_entity.type
_entity.pdbx_description
1 polymer ?
#
loop_
_entity_poly.entity_id
_entity_poly.type
_entity_poly.pdbx_seq_one_letter_code
_entity_poly.pdbx_strand_id
1 'polypeptide(L)' 'MKWSDTEDIAIQLVEAHPDMDPLAVRFTDLHKWVTELPEFKDDPDKSNEKILEAIQMSWHEEYQDSKS' A
#
# COMPACT_ATOMS: atom_id res chain seq x y z
N MET A 1 -3.08 9.10 7.89
CA MET A 1 -3.50 7.90 7.16
C MET A 1 -3.73 6.73 8.11
N LYS A 2 -4.78 5.95 7.85
CA LYS A 2 -5.15 4.72 8.54
C LYS A 2 -5.23 3.57 7.55
N TRP A 3 -5.33 2.34 8.06
CA TRP A 3 -5.52 1.14 7.26
C TRP A 3 -6.72 1.18 6.30
N SER A 4 -7.76 1.98 6.62
CA SER A 4 -8.93 2.17 5.75
C SER A 4 -8.70 3.10 4.58
N ASP A 5 -7.65 3.93 4.62
CA ASP A 5 -7.35 4.94 3.61
C ASP A 5 -6.52 4.30 2.48
N THR A 6 -7.05 3.23 1.85
CA THR A 6 -6.31 2.35 0.93
C THR A 6 -5.78 3.08 -0.29
N GLU A 7 -6.53 4.04 -0.83
CA GLU A 7 -6.14 4.88 -1.96
C GLU A 7 -4.97 5.81 -1.61
N ASP A 8 -5.02 6.47 -0.44
CA ASP A 8 -3.96 7.38 0.01
C ASP A 8 -2.65 6.60 0.28
N ILE A 9 -2.77 5.41 0.88
CA ILE A 9 -1.64 4.48 1.06
C ILE A 9 -1.06 4.08 -0.31
N ALA A 10 -1.91 3.71 -1.26
CA ALA A 10 -1.51 3.28 -2.59
C ALA A 10 -0.73 4.35 -3.35
N ILE A 11 -1.18 5.61 -3.28
CA ILE A 11 -0.50 6.77 -3.89
C ILE A 11 0.91 6.91 -3.31
N GLN A 12 1.06 6.87 -1.98
CA GLN A 12 2.40 6.98 -1.39
C GLN A 12 3.30 5.78 -1.72
N LEU A 13 2.73 4.59 -1.83
CA LEU A 13 3.47 3.38 -2.22
C LEU A 13 3.94 3.46 -3.67
N VAL A 14 3.13 3.94 -4.62
CA VAL A 14 3.57 4.10 -6.02
C VAL A 14 4.61 5.20 -6.17
N GLU A 15 4.50 6.29 -5.41
CA GLU A 15 5.53 7.35 -5.40
C GLU A 15 6.85 6.87 -4.78
N ALA A 16 6.79 6.09 -3.69
CA ALA A 16 7.97 5.54 -3.03
C ALA A 16 8.61 4.38 -3.80
N HIS A 17 7.80 3.60 -4.52
CA HIS A 17 8.20 2.37 -5.21
C HIS A 17 7.63 2.30 -6.64
N PRO A 18 8.02 3.23 -7.55
CA PRO A 18 7.39 3.38 -8.88
C PRO A 18 7.68 2.25 -9.87
N ASP A 19 8.64 1.38 -9.59
CA ASP A 19 9.03 0.24 -10.43
C ASP A 19 8.74 -1.11 -9.76
N MET A 20 8.05 -1.10 -8.62
CA MET A 20 7.66 -2.31 -7.91
C MET A 20 6.27 -2.73 -8.34
N ASP A 21 6.13 -3.93 -8.91
CA ASP A 21 4.83 -4.50 -9.22
C ASP A 21 4.10 -4.86 -7.91
N PRO A 22 2.98 -4.19 -7.58
CA PRO A 22 2.29 -4.40 -6.31
C PRO A 22 1.84 -5.86 -6.13
N LEU A 23 1.51 -6.57 -7.21
CA LEU A 23 1.06 -7.98 -7.15
C LEU A 23 2.21 -8.96 -6.86
N ALA A 24 3.47 -8.56 -7.04
CA ALA A 24 4.64 -9.35 -6.68
C ALA A 24 5.05 -9.15 -5.21
N VAL A 25 4.47 -8.16 -4.53
CA VAL A 25 4.80 -7.81 -3.13
C VAL A 25 4.11 -8.77 -2.18
N ARG A 26 4.85 -9.30 -1.21
CA ARG A 26 4.28 -10.13 -0.13
C ARG A 26 3.61 -9.22 0.90
N PHE A 27 2.51 -9.69 1.48
CA PHE A 27 1.80 -8.93 2.53
C PHE A 27 2.66 -8.53 3.73
N THR A 28 3.68 -9.31 4.09
CA THR A 28 4.63 -8.93 5.15
C THR A 28 5.46 -7.71 4.78
N ASP A 29 5.87 -7.61 3.51
CA ASP A 29 6.65 -6.47 3.02
C ASP A 29 5.74 -5.25 2.83
N LEU A 30 4.53 -5.47 2.29
CA LEU A 30 3.51 -4.43 2.16
C LEU A 30 3.15 -3.82 3.53
N HIS A 31 2.85 -4.66 4.53
CA HIS A 31 2.56 -4.21 5.89
C HIS A 31 3.68 -3.33 6.44
N LYS A 32 4.93 -3.78 6.29
CA LYS A 32 6.10 -3.03 6.74
C LYS A 32 6.16 -1.66 6.08
N TRP A 33 6.07 -1.58 4.74
CA TRP A 33 6.14 -0.30 4.04
C TRP A 33 5.03 0.65 4.42
N VAL A 34 3.79 0.15 4.58
CA VAL A 34 2.66 0.97 5.04
C VAL A 34 2.94 1.54 6.43
N THR A 35 3.48 0.74 7.35
CA THR A 35 3.83 1.22 8.70
C THR A 35 5.02 2.16 8.75
N GLU A 36 5.89 2.14 7.73
CA GLU A 36 7.03 3.05 7.58
C GLU A 36 6.66 4.37 6.89
N LEU A 37 5.44 4.50 6.35
CA LEU A 37 4.98 5.75 5.74
C LEU A 37 4.91 6.88 6.79
N PRO A 38 5.45 8.07 6.49
CA PRO A 38 5.51 9.17 7.46
C PRO A 38 4.14 9.69 7.89
N GLU A 39 3.10 9.47 7.08
CA GLU A 39 1.74 9.92 7.34
C GLU A 39 0.83 8.83 7.95
N PHE A 40 1.36 7.61 8.11
CA PHE A 40 0.65 6.52 8.74
C PHE A 40 0.57 6.70 10.26
N LYS A 41 -0.65 6.64 10.82
CA LYS A 41 -0.93 6.96 12.23
C LYS A 41 -1.89 5.98 12.91
N ASP A 42 -2.17 4.83 12.30
CA ASP A 42 -2.97 3.78 12.95
C ASP A 42 -2.07 2.73 13.59
N ASP A 43 -2.71 1.80 14.28
CA ASP A 43 -2.07 0.70 14.97
C ASP A 43 -1.59 -0.37 13.96
N PRO A 44 -0.29 -0.71 13.90
CA PRO A 44 0.24 -1.73 12.99
C PRO A 44 -0.45 -3.09 13.11
N ASP A 45 -0.89 -3.47 14.30
CA ASP A 45 -1.49 -4.77 14.59
C ASP A 45 -2.98 -4.85 14.15
N LYS A 46 -3.59 -3.74 13.73
CA LYS A 46 -4.97 -3.74 13.19
C LYS A 46 -5.07 -4.14 11.72
N SER A 47 -3.95 -4.38 11.06
CA SER A 47 -3.95 -4.92 9.71
C SER A 47 -4.53 -6.35 9.68
N ASN A 48 -5.10 -6.72 8.54
CA ASN A 48 -5.50 -8.09 8.24
C ASN A 48 -5.35 -8.32 6.73
N GLU A 49 -5.46 -9.59 6.31
CA GLU A 49 -5.25 -9.96 4.90
C GLU A 49 -6.16 -9.20 3.94
N LYS A 50 -7.41 -8.92 4.31
CA LYS A 50 -8.36 -8.17 3.45
C LYS A 50 -7.97 -6.70 3.29
N ILE A 51 -7.47 -6.08 4.37
CA ILE A 51 -6.98 -4.71 4.32
C ILE A 51 -5.74 -4.63 3.42
N LEU A 52 -4.79 -5.56 3.62
CA LEU A 52 -3.55 -5.59 2.84
C LEU A 52 -3.83 -5.89 1.36
N GLU A 53 -4.76 -6.79 1.07
CA GLU A 53 -5.26 -7.04 -0.29
C GLU A 53 -5.88 -5.79 -0.90
N ALA A 54 -6.74 -5.06 -0.17
CA ALA A 54 -7.34 -3.82 -0.67
C ALA A 54 -6.29 -2.76 -1.01
N ILE A 55 -5.28 -2.58 -0.14
CA ILE A 55 -4.15 -1.68 -0.40
C ILE A 55 -3.36 -2.13 -1.62
N GLN A 56 -3.05 -3.43 -1.72
CA GLN A 56 -2.30 -3.99 -2.85
C GLN A 56 -3.04 -3.75 -4.17
N MET A 57 -4.37 -3.91 -4.17
CA MET A 57 -5.19 -3.69 -5.36
C MET A 57 -5.28 -2.21 -5.73
N SER A 58 -5.51 -1.31 -4.77
CA SER A 58 -5.46 0.14 -5.02
C SER A 58 -4.10 0.55 -5.56
N TRP A 59 -3.01 0.03 -4.98
CA TRP A 59 -1.65 0.32 -5.46
C TRP A 59 -1.41 -0.23 -6.86
N HIS A 60 -1.92 -1.42 -7.18
CA HIS A 60 -1.83 -1.96 -8.54
C HIS A 60 -2.53 -1.07 -9.56
N GLU A 61 -3.72 -0.54 -9.24
CA GLU A 61 -4.46 0.37 -10.11
C GLU A 61 -3.66 1.65 -10.40
N GLU A 62 -3.13 2.30 -9.37
CA GLU A 62 -2.28 3.49 -9.50
C GLU A 62 -0.98 3.20 -10.26
N TYR A 63 -0.36 2.03 -10.01
CA TYR A 63 0.83 1.59 -10.73
C TYR A 63 0.55 1.44 -12.24
N GLN A 64 -0.59 0.87 -12.63
CA GLN A 64 -0.99 0.78 -14.04
C GLN A 64 -1.25 2.17 -14.65
N ASP A 65 -1.96 3.05 -13.94
CA ASP A 65 -2.24 4.42 -14.41
C ASP A 65 -0.95 5.22 -14.65
N SER A 66 0.01 5.13 -13.72
CA SER A 66 1.31 5.81 -13.82
C SER A 66 2.17 5.40 -15.03
N LYS A 67 1.87 4.24 -15.65
CA LYS A 67 2.60 3.69 -16.80
C LYS A 67 1.83 3.87 -18.12
N SER A 68 0.63 4.43 -18.09
CA SER A 68 -0.22 4.62 -19.28
C SER A 68 0.08 5.89 -20.08
#